data_AF-A0A261G767-F1
#
_entry.id   AF-A0A261G767-F1
#
_cell.length_a   1.000
_cell.length_b   1.000
_cell.length_c   1.000
_cell.angle_alpha   90.00
_cell.angle_beta   90.00
_cell.angle_gamma   90.00
#
_symmetry.space_group_name_H-M   'P 1'
#
loop_
_entity.id
_entity.type
_entity.pdbx_description
1 polymer ?
#
loop_
_entity_poly.entity_id
_entity_poly.type
_entity_poly.pdbx_seq_one_letter_code
_entity_poly.pdbx_strand_id
1 'polypeptide(L)'
;MTENQEEIGVSSFGTRLQRYRKALNLSGEELADKIQTNFKSSTLSRSIIANIENGRRKVTKLDEIVQLAKGLSISPLALICDLEQPLLPSDNPVFRGMTNYSVSRLFLVKDLEFPTAKPLDNLIGIYSVFNRYLTYRLSLLRAMREFDDFVSGKIEEESYSHDEERSLFGALAYNNTCETYLAEVKDLYDQLEKVNVIIPGEERERFHRVELRIKNIRKTAKDKKLITPELQEQYNQWERDFGSRYEESLDDEDTF
;
A
#
# COMPACT_ATOMS: atom_id res chain seq x y z
N MET A 1 -12.80 -30.03 13.77
CA MET A 1 -13.18 -29.35 12.51
C MET A 1 -11.98 -28.56 12.06
N THR A 2 -11.19 -29.14 11.17
CA THR A 2 -10.00 -28.52 10.58
C THR A 2 -10.47 -27.65 9.41
N GLU A 3 -10.51 -26.35 9.63
CA GLU A 3 -10.61 -25.39 8.53
C GLU A 3 -9.36 -25.54 7.65
N ASN A 4 -9.59 -25.89 6.39
CA ASN A 4 -8.60 -25.79 5.32
C ASN A 4 -8.18 -24.32 5.22
N GLN A 5 -7.13 -23.94 5.92
CA GLN A 5 -6.27 -22.86 5.48
C GLN A 5 -5.56 -23.39 4.23
N GLU A 6 -6.15 -23.19 3.05
CA GLU A 6 -5.36 -23.17 1.82
C GLU A 6 -4.23 -22.17 2.10
N GLU A 7 -2.99 -22.65 2.13
CA GLU A 7 -1.82 -21.78 2.00
C GLU A 7 -2.15 -20.83 0.86
N ILE A 8 -2.41 -19.56 1.15
CA ILE A 8 -2.68 -18.60 0.10
C ILE A 8 -1.35 -18.32 -0.58
N GLY A 9 -1.00 -19.22 -1.49
CA GLY A 9 0.29 -19.30 -2.13
C GLY A 9 0.48 -18.07 -3.01
N VAL A 10 1.70 -17.54 -2.99
CA VAL A 10 2.15 -16.53 -3.94
C VAL A 10 1.75 -16.98 -5.35
N SER A 11 0.95 -16.18 -6.06
CA SER A 11 0.52 -16.58 -7.39
C SER A 11 1.73 -16.67 -8.32
N SER A 12 1.77 -17.73 -9.11
CA SER A 12 2.76 -17.86 -10.18
C SER A 12 2.24 -17.20 -11.46
N PHE A 13 3.16 -16.82 -12.34
CA PHE A 13 2.85 -16.39 -13.71
C PHE A 13 1.78 -17.27 -14.39
N GLY A 14 1.93 -18.60 -14.33
CA GLY A 14 1.00 -19.54 -14.96
C GLY A 14 -0.40 -19.47 -14.35
N THR A 15 -0.49 -19.39 -13.02
CA THR A 15 -1.79 -19.25 -12.33
C THR A 15 -2.47 -17.92 -12.62
N ARG A 16 -1.72 -16.81 -12.75
CA ARG A 16 -2.27 -15.51 -13.16
C ARG A 16 -2.78 -15.54 -14.59
N LEU A 17 -1.98 -16.10 -15.51
CA LEU A 17 -2.39 -16.26 -16.90
C LEU A 17 -3.71 -17.03 -17.01
N GLN A 18 -3.81 -18.15 -16.30
CA GLN A 18 -5.02 -18.95 -16.26
C GLN A 18 -6.22 -18.18 -15.67
N ARG A 19 -6.00 -17.42 -14.59
CA ARG A 19 -7.02 -16.58 -13.94
C ARG A 19 -7.63 -15.58 -14.92
N TYR A 20 -6.80 -14.79 -15.60
CA TYR A 20 -7.28 -13.80 -16.58
C TYR A 20 -7.96 -14.45 -17.78
N ARG A 21 -7.43 -15.57 -18.28
CA ARG A 21 -8.07 -16.31 -19.38
C ARG A 21 -9.47 -16.79 -18.99
N LYS A 22 -9.61 -17.39 -17.79
CA LYS A 22 -10.91 -17.86 -17.26
C LYS A 22 -11.88 -16.71 -17.01
N ALA A 23 -11.40 -15.57 -16.50
CA ALA A 23 -12.24 -14.39 -16.28
C ALA A 23 -12.87 -13.84 -17.58
N LEU A 24 -12.22 -14.08 -18.73
CA LEU A 24 -12.74 -13.73 -20.05
C LEU A 24 -13.51 -14.87 -20.73
N ASN A 25 -13.74 -15.99 -20.03
CA ASN A 25 -14.37 -17.21 -20.57
C ASN A 25 -13.69 -17.75 -21.84
N LEU A 26 -12.37 -17.58 -21.96
CA LEU A 26 -11.61 -18.08 -23.11
C LEU A 26 -11.05 -19.47 -22.84
N SER A 27 -11.14 -20.35 -23.83
CA SER A 27 -10.34 -21.57 -23.88
C SER A 27 -8.87 -21.26 -24.20
N GLY A 28 -7.98 -22.22 -23.96
CA GLY A 28 -6.57 -22.08 -24.34
C GLY A 28 -6.38 -22.00 -25.87
N GLU A 29 -7.31 -22.56 -26.65
CA GLU A 29 -7.30 -22.49 -28.12
C GLU A 29 -7.67 -21.09 -28.58
N GLU A 30 -8.78 -20.55 -28.08
CA GLU A 30 -9.24 -19.19 -28.42
C GLU A 30 -8.21 -18.12 -28.04
N LEU A 31 -7.46 -18.32 -26.95
CA LEU A 31 -6.37 -17.42 -26.60
C LEU A 31 -5.21 -17.50 -27.61
N ALA A 32 -4.83 -18.71 -28.05
CA ALA A 32 -3.80 -18.90 -29.06
C ALA A 32 -4.20 -18.26 -30.40
N ASP A 33 -5.45 -18.48 -30.83
CA ASP A 33 -6.01 -17.89 -32.05
C ASP A 33 -6.02 -16.36 -32.01
N LYS A 34 -6.40 -15.79 -30.86
CA LYS A 34 -6.32 -14.33 -30.63
C LYS A 34 -4.89 -13.81 -30.74
N ILE A 35 -3.91 -14.52 -30.19
CA ILE A 35 -2.50 -14.12 -30.30
C ILE A 35 -2.04 -14.20 -31.76
N GLN A 36 -2.35 -15.29 -32.47
CA GLN A 36 -2.00 -15.46 -33.87
C GLN A 36 -2.63 -14.40 -34.79
N THR A 37 -3.84 -13.96 -34.48
CA THR A 37 -4.49 -12.88 -35.22
C THR A 37 -3.75 -11.55 -35.04
N ASN A 38 -3.20 -11.30 -33.84
CA ASN A 38 -2.50 -10.05 -33.52
C ASN A 38 -1.00 -10.07 -33.92
N PHE A 39 -0.38 -11.24 -33.99
CA PHE A 39 1.05 -11.39 -34.25
C PHE A 39 1.28 -12.39 -35.39
N LYS A 40 1.90 -11.94 -36.49
CA LYS A 40 2.05 -12.75 -37.72
C LYS A 40 3.25 -13.72 -37.72
N SER A 41 4.18 -13.61 -36.76
CA SER A 41 5.36 -14.48 -36.67
C SER A 41 5.66 -14.86 -35.22
N SER A 42 6.09 -16.13 -35.01
CA SER A 42 6.49 -16.70 -33.72
C SER A 42 5.44 -16.54 -32.60
N THR A 43 4.25 -17.09 -32.80
CA THR A 43 3.16 -17.03 -31.83
C THR A 43 3.09 -18.24 -30.90
N LEU A 44 2.56 -17.99 -29.71
CA LEU A 44 2.37 -19.02 -28.70
C LEU A 44 1.22 -19.95 -29.10
N SER A 45 1.52 -21.24 -29.24
CA SER A 45 0.51 -22.27 -29.47
C SER A 45 -0.26 -22.60 -28.19
N ARG A 46 -1.47 -23.17 -28.34
CA ARG A 46 -2.29 -23.67 -27.23
C ARG A 46 -1.54 -24.62 -26.29
N SER A 47 -0.67 -25.47 -26.83
CA SER A 47 0.19 -26.38 -26.04
C SER A 47 1.20 -25.62 -25.18
N ILE A 48 1.82 -24.56 -25.74
CA ILE A 48 2.76 -23.72 -24.99
C ILE A 48 2.03 -22.98 -23.86
N ILE A 49 0.86 -22.41 -24.15
CA ILE A 49 0.01 -21.74 -23.15
C ILE A 49 -0.34 -22.70 -22.02
N ALA A 50 -0.80 -23.92 -22.34
CA ALA A 50 -1.13 -24.92 -21.33
C ALA A 50 0.10 -25.34 -20.49
N ASN A 51 1.28 -25.46 -21.10
CA ASN A 51 2.51 -25.75 -20.37
C ASN A 51 2.93 -24.61 -19.44
N ILE A 52 2.67 -23.36 -19.81
CA ILE A 52 2.88 -22.19 -18.96
C ILE A 52 1.93 -22.21 -17.76
N GLU A 53 0.63 -22.38 -18.02
CA GLU A 53 -0.40 -22.41 -16.96
C GLU A 53 -0.13 -23.51 -15.92
N ASN A 54 0.34 -24.67 -16.37
CA ASN A 54 0.67 -25.80 -15.51
C ASN A 54 2.07 -25.71 -14.87
N GLY A 55 2.81 -24.61 -15.08
CA GLY A 55 4.16 -24.42 -14.54
C GLY A 55 5.25 -25.32 -15.14
N ARG A 56 4.93 -26.13 -16.16
CA ARG A 56 5.89 -26.98 -16.88
C ARG A 56 6.88 -26.15 -17.70
N ARG A 57 6.45 -24.96 -18.15
CA ARG A 57 7.28 -23.98 -18.85
C ARG A 57 7.22 -22.64 -18.14
N LYS A 58 8.37 -22.11 -17.72
CA LYS A 58 8.46 -20.73 -17.25
C LYS A 58 8.54 -19.79 -18.45
N VAL A 59 7.77 -18.70 -18.42
CA VAL A 59 7.91 -17.64 -19.43
C VAL A 59 9.11 -16.79 -19.04
N THR A 60 10.12 -16.76 -19.91
CA THR A 60 11.37 -16.04 -19.64
C THR A 60 11.59 -14.86 -20.57
N LYS A 61 10.78 -14.72 -21.63
CA LYS A 61 10.96 -13.69 -22.65
C LYS A 61 9.82 -12.67 -22.62
N LEU A 62 10.18 -11.40 -22.78
CA LEU A 62 9.24 -10.28 -22.72
C LEU A 62 8.25 -10.27 -23.89
N ASP A 63 8.67 -10.71 -25.07
CA ASP A 63 7.81 -10.85 -26.26
C ASP A 63 6.61 -11.77 -26.00
N GLU A 64 6.83 -12.91 -25.35
CA GLU A 64 5.78 -13.86 -24.98
C GLU A 64 4.79 -13.25 -23.98
N ILE A 65 5.30 -12.48 -23.01
CA ILE A 65 4.46 -11.76 -22.04
C ILE A 65 3.58 -10.74 -22.75
N VAL A 66 4.15 -9.96 -23.67
CA VAL A 66 3.41 -8.95 -24.45
C VAL A 66 2.35 -9.61 -25.34
N GLN A 67 2.68 -10.74 -25.99
CA GLN A 67 1.72 -11.50 -26.78
C GLN A 67 0.53 -11.99 -25.95
N LEU A 68 0.79 -12.62 -24.79
CA LEU A 68 -0.24 -13.11 -23.88
C LEU A 68 -1.11 -11.96 -23.36
N ALA A 69 -0.48 -10.87 -22.91
CA ALA A 69 -1.18 -9.70 -22.40
C ALA A 69 -2.08 -9.06 -23.46
N LYS A 70 -1.60 -8.95 -24.70
CA LYS A 70 -2.39 -8.44 -25.82
C LYS A 70 -3.55 -9.36 -26.17
N GLY A 71 -3.35 -10.68 -26.18
CA GLY A 71 -4.42 -11.66 -26.41
C GLY A 71 -5.51 -11.64 -25.34
N LEU A 72 -5.15 -11.28 -24.11
CA LEU A 72 -6.04 -11.11 -22.97
C LEU A 72 -6.58 -9.68 -22.82
N SER A 73 -6.14 -8.72 -23.64
CA SER A 73 -6.48 -7.30 -23.49
C SER A 73 -6.22 -6.75 -22.08
N ILE A 74 -5.09 -7.11 -21.48
CA ILE A 74 -4.64 -6.62 -20.17
C ILE A 74 -3.28 -5.94 -20.29
N SER A 75 -2.88 -5.16 -19.27
CA SER A 75 -1.51 -4.67 -19.17
C SER A 75 -0.54 -5.84 -18.99
N PRO A 76 0.62 -5.86 -19.68
CA PRO A 76 1.69 -6.85 -19.41
C PRO A 76 2.10 -6.90 -17.94
N LEU A 77 1.95 -5.78 -17.23
CA LEU A 77 2.28 -5.69 -15.80
C LEU A 77 1.45 -6.68 -14.95
N ALA A 78 0.19 -6.91 -15.33
CA ALA A 78 -0.71 -7.86 -14.66
C ALA A 78 -0.23 -9.32 -14.76
N LEU A 79 0.61 -9.64 -15.75
CA LEU A 79 1.27 -10.95 -15.85
C LEU A 79 2.64 -10.96 -15.13
N ILE A 80 3.36 -9.83 -15.16
CA ILE A 80 4.70 -9.69 -14.56
C ILE A 80 4.65 -9.79 -13.03
N CYS A 81 3.65 -9.18 -12.38
CA CYS A 81 3.44 -9.27 -10.94
C CYS A 81 1.94 -9.41 -10.61
N ASP A 82 1.62 -9.92 -9.42
CA ASP A 82 0.23 -10.05 -8.99
C ASP A 82 -0.30 -8.71 -8.46
N LEU A 83 -1.08 -8.04 -9.31
CA LEU A 83 -1.67 -6.75 -8.96
C LEU A 83 -2.86 -6.85 -7.99
N GLU A 84 -3.46 -8.03 -7.86
CA GLU A 84 -4.52 -8.28 -6.87
C GLU A 84 -3.92 -8.56 -5.48
N GLN A 85 -2.62 -8.91 -5.42
CA GLN A 85 -1.89 -9.19 -4.18
C GLN A 85 -0.65 -8.30 -4.03
N PRO A 86 -0.83 -6.96 -3.92
CA PRO A 86 0.26 -5.98 -3.95
C PRO A 86 1.30 -6.15 -2.82
N LEU A 87 0.88 -6.69 -1.67
CA LEU A 87 1.73 -6.85 -0.49
C LEU A 87 2.52 -8.17 -0.47
N LEU A 88 2.13 -9.16 -1.26
CA LEU A 88 2.85 -10.42 -1.33
C LEU A 88 4.18 -10.24 -2.08
N PRO A 89 5.20 -11.06 -1.76
CA PRO A 89 6.43 -11.10 -2.52
C PRO A 89 6.17 -11.38 -4.01
N SER A 90 6.95 -10.75 -4.89
CA SER A 90 6.90 -11.07 -6.31
C SER A 90 7.41 -12.49 -6.57
N ASP A 91 6.69 -13.25 -7.40
CA ASP A 91 7.12 -14.58 -7.87
C ASP A 91 8.19 -14.51 -8.96
N ASN A 92 8.40 -13.32 -9.54
CA ASN A 92 9.35 -13.12 -10.61
C ASN A 92 10.79 -13.06 -10.04
N PRO A 93 11.70 -13.98 -10.45
CA PRO A 93 13.05 -14.05 -9.90
C PRO A 93 13.87 -12.77 -10.07
N VAL A 94 13.58 -11.96 -11.10
CA VAL A 94 14.26 -10.67 -11.35
C VAL A 94 13.99 -9.67 -10.23
N PHE A 95 12.82 -9.75 -9.60
CA PHE A 95 12.38 -8.84 -8.55
C PHE A 95 12.40 -9.50 -7.17
N ARG A 96 13.30 -10.46 -6.95
CA ARG A 96 13.43 -11.15 -5.67
C ARG A 96 13.60 -10.15 -4.52
N GLY A 97 12.82 -10.34 -3.46
CA GLY A 97 12.83 -9.48 -2.27
C GLY A 97 11.95 -8.23 -2.39
N MET A 98 11.34 -7.99 -3.55
CA MET A 98 10.35 -6.93 -3.75
C MET A 98 8.93 -7.47 -3.59
N THR A 99 8.00 -6.62 -3.13
CA THR A 99 6.57 -6.91 -3.20
C THR A 99 6.03 -6.64 -4.60
N ASN A 100 4.88 -7.22 -4.96
CA ASN A 100 4.24 -6.97 -6.25
C ASN A 100 3.98 -5.48 -6.52
N TYR A 101 3.67 -4.71 -5.47
CA TYR A 101 3.53 -3.27 -5.55
C TYR A 101 4.85 -2.54 -5.84
N SER A 102 5.95 -2.91 -5.17
CA SER A 102 7.24 -2.30 -5.45
C SER A 102 7.66 -2.53 -6.90
N VAL A 103 7.36 -3.72 -7.44
CA VAL A 103 7.57 -4.02 -8.86
C VAL A 103 6.70 -3.13 -9.72
N SER A 104 5.41 -3.03 -9.43
CA SER A 104 4.48 -2.27 -10.28
C SER A 104 4.81 -0.78 -10.35
N ARG A 105 5.29 -0.19 -9.25
CA ARG A 105 5.80 1.18 -9.22
C ARG A 105 6.94 1.43 -10.19
N LEU A 106 7.82 0.46 -10.43
CA LEU A 106 8.92 0.63 -11.40
C LEU A 106 8.40 0.89 -12.82
N PHE A 107 7.21 0.36 -13.13
CA PHE A 107 6.57 0.46 -14.44
C PHE A 107 5.55 1.61 -14.52
N LEU A 108 4.93 2.00 -13.40
CA LEU A 108 3.99 3.13 -13.34
C LEU A 108 4.68 4.50 -13.29
N VAL A 109 5.91 4.57 -12.79
CA VAL A 109 6.72 5.82 -12.78
C VAL A 109 7.29 6.15 -14.18
N LYS A 110 7.08 5.28 -15.17
CA LYS A 110 7.52 5.47 -16.56
C LYS A 110 6.36 5.24 -17.52
N ASP A 111 5.61 6.30 -17.83
CA ASP A 111 4.74 6.53 -19.00
C ASP A 111 4.48 5.32 -19.92
N LEU A 112 3.79 4.30 -19.41
CA LEU A 112 3.18 3.27 -20.23
C LEU A 112 1.67 3.53 -20.23
N GLU A 113 1.23 4.37 -21.16
CA GLU A 113 -0.19 4.55 -21.44
C GLU A 113 -0.77 3.22 -21.94
N PHE A 114 -1.76 2.68 -21.23
CA PHE A 114 -2.44 1.45 -21.61
C PHE A 114 -3.87 1.73 -22.07
N PRO A 115 -4.30 1.22 -23.25
CA PRO A 115 -5.67 1.40 -23.72
C PRO A 115 -6.61 0.46 -22.95
N THR A 116 -7.41 1.07 -22.08
CA THR A 116 -8.73 0.68 -21.59
C THR A 116 -9.13 -0.81 -21.64
N ALA A 117 -9.23 -1.42 -20.45
CA ALA A 117 -10.12 -2.54 -20.19
C ALA A 117 -10.64 -2.45 -18.74
N LYS A 118 -11.92 -2.83 -18.53
CA LYS A 118 -12.64 -2.84 -17.23
C LYS A 118 -11.89 -3.44 -16.01
N PRO A 119 -10.90 -4.36 -16.13
CA PRO A 119 -10.08 -4.79 -14.99
C PRO A 119 -9.20 -3.69 -14.38
N LEU A 120 -9.03 -2.54 -15.06
CA LEU A 120 -8.20 -1.43 -14.59
C LEU A 120 -8.86 -0.59 -13.50
N ASP A 121 -10.20 -0.54 -13.42
CA ASP A 121 -10.90 0.32 -12.44
C ASP A 121 -10.72 -0.18 -11.01
N ASN A 122 -10.85 -1.50 -10.81
CA ASN A 122 -10.52 -2.14 -9.53
C ASN A 122 -9.04 -1.97 -9.19
N LEU A 123 -8.16 -1.99 -10.19
CA LEU A 123 -6.73 -1.75 -9.98
C LEU A 123 -6.45 -0.31 -9.57
N ILE A 124 -7.04 0.68 -10.23
CA ILE A 124 -6.90 2.09 -9.86
C ILE A 124 -7.42 2.33 -8.44
N GLY A 125 -8.54 1.70 -8.07
CA GLY A 125 -9.05 1.68 -6.69
C GLY A 125 -8.08 1.06 -5.69
N ILE A 126 -7.56 -0.13 -5.97
CA ILE A 126 -6.57 -0.80 -5.13
C ILE A 126 -5.29 0.04 -5.02
N TYR A 127 -4.82 0.62 -6.13
CA TYR A 127 -3.64 1.50 -6.15
C TYR A 127 -3.84 2.76 -5.31
N SER A 128 -5.01 3.40 -5.37
CA SER A 128 -5.26 4.62 -4.62
C SER A 128 -5.31 4.33 -3.11
N VAL A 129 -6.02 3.27 -2.70
CA VAL A 129 -6.07 2.79 -1.31
C VAL A 129 -4.66 2.41 -0.82
N PHE A 130 -3.90 1.71 -1.65
CA PHE A 130 -2.56 1.26 -1.30
C PHE A 130 -1.54 2.40 -1.22
N ASN A 131 -1.62 3.39 -2.12
CA ASN A 131 -0.80 4.60 -2.07
C ASN A 131 -1.09 5.39 -0.79
N ARG A 132 -2.37 5.57 -0.44
CA ARG A 132 -2.77 6.18 0.84
C ARG A 132 -2.19 5.41 2.01
N TYR A 133 -2.31 4.08 2.00
CA TYR A 133 -1.74 3.23 3.04
C TYR A 133 -0.25 3.46 3.23
N LEU A 134 0.54 3.47 2.15
CA LEU A 134 1.97 3.72 2.24
C LEU A 134 2.30 5.12 2.76
N THR A 135 1.57 6.14 2.30
CA THR A 135 1.74 7.51 2.78
C THR A 135 1.48 7.57 4.29
N TYR A 136 0.33 7.11 4.76
CA TYR A 136 0.00 7.14 6.18
C TYR A 136 0.92 6.27 7.03
N ARG A 137 1.35 5.11 6.52
CA ARG A 137 2.33 4.26 7.21
C ARG A 137 3.68 4.95 7.37
N LEU A 138 4.19 5.60 6.33
CA LEU A 138 5.46 6.34 6.41
C LEU A 138 5.33 7.55 7.35
N SER A 139 4.23 8.29 7.25
CA SER A 139 3.95 9.43 8.14
C SER A 139 3.79 8.99 9.60
N LEU A 140 3.14 7.85 9.86
CA LEU A 140 3.03 7.24 11.18
C LEU A 140 4.41 6.88 11.76
N LEU A 141 5.26 6.22 10.97
CA LEU A 141 6.61 5.85 11.41
C LEU A 141 7.47 7.08 11.71
N ARG A 142 7.31 8.15 10.93
CA ARG A 142 7.98 9.43 11.17
C ARG A 142 7.47 10.10 12.44
N ALA A 143 6.16 10.28 12.58
CA ALA A 143 5.55 10.89 13.76
C ALA A 143 5.88 10.10 15.04
N MET A 144 5.88 8.76 14.97
CA MET A 144 6.27 7.91 16.09
C MET A 144 7.73 8.13 16.49
N ARG A 145 8.65 8.26 15.52
CA ARG A 145 10.06 8.55 15.82
C ARG A 145 10.20 9.92 16.47
N GLU A 146 9.59 10.95 15.90
CA GLU A 146 9.63 12.31 16.45
C GLU A 146 9.04 12.36 17.87
N PHE A 147 7.97 11.60 18.12
CA PHE A 147 7.40 11.48 19.46
C PHE A 147 8.33 10.77 20.45
N ASP A 148 8.94 9.66 20.03
CA ASP A 148 9.87 8.88 20.85
C ASP A 148 11.13 9.68 21.21
N ASP A 149 11.71 10.37 20.21
CA ASP A 149 12.87 11.24 20.38
C ASP A 149 12.55 12.39 21.35
N PHE A 150 11.36 13.00 21.23
CA PHE A 150 10.91 14.04 22.14
C PHE A 150 10.76 13.53 23.58
N VAL A 151 10.03 12.43 23.77
CA VAL A 151 9.80 11.85 25.10
C VAL A 151 11.13 11.41 25.73
N SER A 152 12.04 10.84 24.93
CA SER A 152 13.37 10.42 25.39
C SER A 152 14.27 11.61 25.75
N GLY A 153 14.32 12.65 24.91
CA GLY A 153 15.11 13.86 25.20
C GLY A 153 14.65 14.59 26.46
N LYS A 154 13.33 14.62 26.71
CA LYS A 154 12.76 15.18 27.95
C LYS A 154 12.93 14.29 29.19
N ILE A 155 13.34 13.03 29.03
CA ILE A 155 13.77 12.20 30.17
C ILE A 155 15.18 12.59 30.65
N GLU A 156 16.00 13.19 29.79
CA GLU A 156 17.41 13.50 30.07
C GLU A 156 17.65 14.94 30.57
N GLU A 157 16.79 15.91 30.23
CA GLU A 157 16.90 17.30 30.71
C GLU A 157 16.08 17.55 32.00
N GLU A 158 16.75 17.74 33.15
CA GLU A 158 16.10 18.02 34.46
C GLU A 158 15.68 19.48 34.68
N SER A 159 16.03 20.42 33.80
CA SER A 159 15.81 21.86 34.05
C SER A 159 14.74 22.46 33.15
N TYR A 160 13.72 23.01 33.80
CA TYR A 160 12.54 23.53 33.13
C TYR A 160 12.67 25.05 32.75
N SER A 161 12.42 25.45 31.48
CA SER A 161 12.46 26.84 30.97
C SER A 161 11.22 27.24 30.14
N HIS A 162 10.98 28.55 29.95
CA HIS A 162 9.78 29.14 29.33
C HIS A 162 9.44 28.68 27.88
N ASP A 163 10.36 28.01 27.16
CA ASP A 163 10.10 27.33 25.86
C ASP A 163 9.30 26.00 26.01
N GLU A 164 8.84 25.71 27.22
CA GLU A 164 8.16 24.47 27.60
C GLU A 164 6.77 24.27 27.08
N GLU A 165 5.94 25.30 27.11
CA GLU A 165 4.55 25.18 26.70
C GLU A 165 4.49 24.83 25.20
N ARG A 166 5.37 25.45 24.41
CA ARG A 166 5.57 25.16 22.99
C ARG A 166 6.12 23.75 22.75
N SER A 167 7.02 23.29 23.62
CA SER A 167 7.57 21.93 23.58
C SER A 167 6.52 20.87 23.94
N LEU A 168 5.69 21.13 24.95
CA LEU A 168 4.61 20.27 25.41
C LEU A 168 3.47 20.16 24.38
N PHE A 169 3.15 21.26 23.68
CA PHE A 169 2.28 21.21 22.51
C PHE A 169 2.85 20.37 21.37
N GLY A 170 4.18 20.34 21.21
CA GLY A 170 4.83 19.41 20.29
C GLY A 170 4.56 17.94 20.63
N ALA A 171 4.69 17.56 21.90
CA ALA A 171 4.38 16.19 22.36
C ALA A 171 2.91 15.80 22.09
N LEU A 172 1.98 16.72 22.35
CA LEU A 172 0.56 16.51 22.06
C LEU A 172 0.28 16.42 20.55
N ALA A 173 0.86 17.31 19.76
CA ALA A 173 0.73 17.29 18.31
C ALA A 173 1.22 15.96 17.73
N TYR A 174 2.39 15.45 18.17
CA TYR A 174 2.90 14.15 17.72
C TYR A 174 2.05 12.98 18.19
N ASN A 175 1.54 13.01 19.43
CA ASN A 175 0.61 11.99 19.93
C ASN A 175 -0.67 11.96 19.08
N ASN A 176 -1.31 13.11 18.85
CA ASN A 176 -2.55 13.20 18.07
C ASN A 176 -2.31 12.77 16.62
N THR A 177 -1.19 13.19 16.02
CA THR A 177 -0.77 12.76 14.68
C THR A 177 -0.61 11.24 14.59
N CYS A 178 0.03 10.62 15.60
CA CYS A 178 0.15 9.17 15.66
C CYS A 178 -1.22 8.47 15.77
N GLU A 179 -2.15 9.00 16.58
CA GLU A 179 -3.50 8.44 16.70
C GLU A 179 -4.27 8.51 15.38
N THR A 180 -4.25 9.67 14.71
CA THR A 180 -4.90 9.87 13.42
C THR A 180 -4.35 8.90 12.37
N TYR A 181 -3.03 8.83 12.20
CA TYR A 181 -2.45 7.94 11.19
C TYR A 181 -2.61 6.46 11.53
N LEU A 182 -2.63 6.10 12.82
CA LEU A 182 -2.93 4.73 13.23
C LEU A 182 -4.37 4.34 12.87
N ALA A 183 -5.33 5.25 13.07
CA ALA A 183 -6.73 5.04 12.68
C ALA A 183 -6.89 4.92 11.16
N GLU A 184 -6.27 5.82 10.38
CA GLU A 184 -6.28 5.76 8.91
C GLU A 184 -5.68 4.46 8.38
N VAL A 185 -4.54 4.01 8.93
CA VAL A 185 -3.94 2.74 8.49
C VAL A 185 -4.85 1.54 8.81
N LYS A 186 -5.56 1.54 9.95
CA LYS A 186 -6.54 0.50 10.29
C LYS A 186 -7.72 0.49 9.32
N ASP A 187 -8.30 1.65 9.04
CA ASP A 187 -9.41 1.76 8.08
C ASP A 187 -8.98 1.30 6.69
N LEU A 188 -7.77 1.66 6.25
CA LEU A 188 -7.23 1.21 4.96
C LEU A 188 -6.97 -0.30 4.93
N TYR A 189 -6.60 -0.95 6.04
CA TYR A 189 -6.55 -2.41 6.13
C TYR A 189 -7.93 -3.03 5.90
N ASP A 190 -8.95 -2.50 6.56
CA ASP A 190 -10.32 -2.99 6.40
C ASP A 190 -10.82 -2.78 4.95
N GLN A 191 -10.46 -1.65 4.33
CA GLN A 191 -10.77 -1.39 2.92
C GLN A 191 -10.06 -2.37 1.98
N LEU A 192 -8.77 -2.65 2.20
CA LEU A 192 -8.00 -3.62 1.40
C LEU A 192 -8.57 -5.03 1.53
N GLU A 193 -8.94 -5.45 2.74
CA GLU A 193 -9.57 -6.76 2.96
C GLU A 193 -10.94 -6.87 2.28
N LYS A 194 -11.76 -5.81 2.30
CA LYS A 194 -13.06 -5.78 1.59
C LYS A 194 -12.93 -5.98 0.08
N VAL A 195 -11.79 -5.60 -0.50
CA VAL A 195 -11.48 -5.82 -1.92
C VAL A 195 -10.63 -7.08 -2.15
N ASN A 196 -10.58 -8.00 -1.18
CA ASN A 196 -9.85 -9.28 -1.23
C ASN A 196 -8.32 -9.15 -1.41
N VAL A 197 -7.73 -8.01 -1.05
CA VAL A 197 -6.27 -7.88 -0.95
C VAL A 197 -5.81 -8.59 0.31
N ILE A 198 -4.83 -9.47 0.17
CA ILE A 198 -4.27 -10.22 1.29
C ILE A 198 -3.18 -9.39 1.94
N ILE A 199 -3.36 -9.16 3.23
CA ILE A 199 -2.37 -8.53 4.09
C ILE A 199 -1.50 -9.64 4.70
N PRO A 200 -0.19 -9.71 4.38
CA PRO A 200 0.70 -10.73 4.91
C PRO A 200 0.73 -10.71 6.44
N GLY A 201 0.82 -11.89 7.06
CA GLY A 201 0.92 -12.01 8.52
C GLY A 201 2.06 -11.18 9.11
N GLU A 202 3.23 -11.18 8.46
CA GLU A 202 4.38 -10.36 8.87
C GLU A 202 4.06 -8.86 8.88
N GLU A 203 3.24 -8.37 7.94
CA GLU A 203 2.87 -6.95 7.86
C GLU A 203 1.82 -6.60 8.94
N ARG A 204 0.93 -7.54 9.28
CA ARG A 204 0.04 -7.40 10.45
C ARG A 204 0.83 -7.35 11.74
N GLU A 205 1.81 -8.24 11.91
CA GLU A 205 2.69 -8.24 13.09
C GLU A 205 3.52 -6.96 13.19
N ARG A 206 4.08 -6.47 12.07
CA ARG A 206 4.79 -5.19 12.02
C ARG A 206 3.89 -4.05 12.50
N PHE A 207 2.66 -4.00 11.99
CA PHE A 207 1.69 -3.00 12.40
C PHE A 207 1.34 -3.11 13.89
N HIS A 208 1.12 -4.33 14.39
CA HIS A 208 0.87 -4.56 15.80
C HIS A 208 2.03 -4.10 16.70
N ARG A 209 3.29 -4.34 16.29
CA ARG A 209 4.47 -3.84 17.00
C ARG A 209 4.53 -2.31 17.05
N VAL A 210 4.16 -1.64 15.95
CA VAL A 210 4.06 -0.16 15.91
C VAL A 210 2.98 0.33 16.87
N GLU A 211 1.80 -0.30 16.86
CA GLU A 211 0.72 0.04 17.80
C GLU A 211 1.15 -0.11 19.26
N LEU A 212 1.81 -1.22 19.61
CA LEU A 212 2.35 -1.44 20.96
C LEU A 212 3.39 -0.38 21.34
N ARG A 213 4.29 -0.01 20.41
CA ARG A 213 5.30 1.02 20.67
C ARG A 213 4.66 2.38 20.93
N ILE A 214 3.68 2.79 20.14
CA ILE A 214 2.94 4.04 20.35
C ILE A 214 2.24 4.02 21.72
N LYS A 215 1.58 2.91 22.08
CA LYS A 215 0.95 2.76 23.40
C LYS A 215 1.96 2.93 24.54
N ASN A 216 3.16 2.37 24.38
CA ASN A 216 4.22 2.50 25.38
C ASN A 216 4.76 3.93 25.47
N ILE A 217 5.06 4.59 24.35
CA ILE A 217 5.53 5.99 24.33
C ILE A 217 4.50 6.90 24.99
N ARG A 218 3.21 6.72 24.65
CA ARG A 218 2.11 7.49 25.25
C ARG A 218 1.98 7.24 26.74
N LYS A 219 2.13 5.99 27.20
CA LYS A 219 2.12 5.67 28.62
C LYS A 219 3.25 6.43 29.34
N THR A 220 4.47 6.36 28.81
CA THR A 220 5.62 7.09 29.36
C THR A 220 5.38 8.60 29.40
N ALA A 221 4.82 9.18 28.33
CA ALA A 221 4.50 10.60 28.27
C ALA A 221 3.46 11.01 29.32
N LYS A 222 2.43 10.20 29.55
CA LYS A 222 1.43 10.41 30.62
C LYS A 222 2.04 10.30 32.01
N ASP A 223 2.84 9.26 32.25
CA ASP A 223 3.51 9.03 33.54
C ASP A 223 4.45 10.20 33.90
N LYS A 224 5.05 10.82 32.87
CA LYS A 224 5.89 12.03 32.98
C LYS A 224 5.12 13.34 32.94
N LYS A 225 3.77 13.31 32.88
CA LYS A 225 2.88 14.48 32.78
C LYS A 225 3.20 15.40 31.58
N LEU A 226 3.76 14.85 30.51
CA LEU A 226 4.00 15.56 29.25
C LEU A 226 2.71 15.69 28.42
N ILE A 227 1.72 14.85 28.71
CA ILE A 227 0.38 14.89 28.12
C ILE A 227 -0.62 14.82 29.27
N THR A 228 -1.26 15.95 29.57
CA THR A 228 -2.30 16.07 30.61
C THR A 228 -3.63 16.52 30.00
N PRO A 229 -4.77 16.28 30.68
CA PRO A 229 -6.06 16.78 30.23
C PRO A 229 -6.10 18.30 30.05
N GLU A 230 -5.47 19.05 30.97
CA GLU A 230 -5.43 20.51 30.92
C GLU A 230 -4.64 21.00 29.70
N LEU A 231 -3.48 20.39 29.42
CA LEU A 231 -2.67 20.73 28.27
C LEU A 231 -3.37 20.35 26.95
N GLN A 232 -4.11 19.24 26.93
CA GLN A 232 -4.94 18.85 25.79
C GLN A 232 -6.04 19.88 25.52
N GLU A 233 -6.69 20.40 26.55
CA GLU A 233 -7.71 21.44 26.43
C GLU A 233 -7.11 22.75 25.88
N GLN A 234 -5.93 23.15 26.39
CA GLN A 234 -5.18 24.29 25.88
C GLN A 234 -4.78 24.12 24.41
N TYR A 235 -4.31 22.93 24.03
CA TYR A 235 -3.96 22.60 22.64
C TYR A 235 -5.19 22.68 21.73
N ASN A 236 -6.31 22.10 22.14
CA ASN A 236 -7.57 22.14 21.37
C ASN A 236 -8.11 23.58 21.24
N GLN A 237 -7.88 24.44 22.24
CA GLN A 237 -8.21 25.86 22.15
C GLN A 237 -7.29 26.58 21.17
N TRP A 238 -5.98 26.33 21.26
CA TRP A 238 -4.99 26.87 20.33
C TRP A 238 -5.26 26.47 18.87
N GLU A 239 -5.57 25.20 18.59
CA GLU A 239 -5.95 24.74 17.24
C GLU A 239 -7.21 25.44 16.72
N ARG A 240 -8.22 25.67 17.58
CA ARG A 240 -9.42 26.42 17.19
C ARG A 240 -9.12 27.89 16.88
N ASP A 241 -8.26 28.51 17.66
CA ASP A 241 -7.90 29.93 17.53
C ASP A 241 -6.91 30.19 16.37
N PHE A 242 -6.08 29.21 16.01
CA PHE A 242 -5.16 29.32 14.86
C PHE A 242 -5.74 28.76 13.56
N GLY A 243 -6.58 27.72 13.62
CA GLY A 243 -7.29 27.18 12.46
C GLY A 243 -8.24 28.20 11.82
N SER A 244 -8.92 29.00 12.65
CA SER A 244 -9.80 30.09 12.18
C SER A 244 -9.05 31.23 11.49
N ARG A 245 -7.82 31.54 11.94
CA ARG A 245 -6.98 32.58 11.31
C ARG A 245 -6.46 32.21 9.93
N TYR A 246 -6.29 30.91 9.66
CA TYR A 246 -5.87 30.43 8.34
C TYR A 246 -7.01 30.52 7.31
N GLU A 247 -8.25 30.27 7.74
CA GLU A 247 -9.45 30.44 6.90
C GLU A 247 -9.73 31.92 6.59
N GLU A 248 -9.60 32.82 7.56
CA GLU A 248 -9.73 34.28 7.32
C GLU A 248 -8.66 34.83 6.35
N SER A 249 -7.44 34.29 6.38
CA SER A 249 -6.37 34.72 5.47
C SER A 249 -6.51 34.26 4.01
N LEU A 250 -7.35 33.26 3.76
CA LEU A 250 -7.62 32.75 2.41
C LEU A 250 -8.79 33.49 1.72
N ASP A 251 -9.68 34.13 2.50
CA ASP A 251 -10.75 34.98 1.96
C ASP A 251 -10.24 36.38 1.55
N ASP A 252 -9.08 36.82 2.05
CA ASP A 252 -8.50 38.14 1.73
C ASP A 252 -7.63 38.13 0.44
N GLU A 253 -7.19 36.96 -0.05
CA GLU A 253 -6.36 36.86 -1.28
C GLU A 253 -7.16 36.83 -2.59
N ASP A 254 -8.50 36.77 -2.56
CA ASP A 254 -9.37 36.85 -3.76
C ASP A 254 -9.78 38.29 -4.14
N THR A 255 -9.14 39.30 -3.54
CA THR A 255 -9.35 40.72 -3.86
C THR A 255 -8.09 41.43 -4.38
N PHE A 256 -7.45 40.92 -5.44
CA PHE A 256 -6.63 41.76 -6.34
C PHE A 256 -6.61 41.26 -7.80
#